data_AF-A0A0B2UQR0-F1
#
_entry.id   AF-A0A0B2UQR0-F1
#
_cell.length_a   1.000
_cell.length_b   1.000
_cell.length_c   1.000
_cell.angle_alpha   90.00
_cell.angle_beta   90.00
_cell.angle_gamma   90.00
#
_symmetry.space_group_name_H-M   'P 1'
#
loop_
_entity.id
_entity.type
_entity.pdbx_description
1 polymer ?
#
loop_
_entity_poly.entity_id
_entity_poly.type
_entity_poly.pdbx_seq_one_letter_code
_entity_poly.pdbx_strand_id
1 'polypeptide(L)'
;MNRGCLSPASRIRIAADVHRHSTSDDDSGCVLEEYSWVPSGIKPDMVHMYFACLPEDKIPYVNSVGEKWRTRQLQYQLPPQDSDPRYCGKLSAEEETELTHFEAERKKDCLGRGVIKQLPYDSKRRHCHQSVKTEHIIVENEFSNSDMTH
;
A
#
# COMPACT_ATOMS: atom_id res chain seq x y z
N MET A 1 -4.00 -28.84 12.73
CA MET A 1 -5.31 -28.15 12.79
C MET A 1 -5.06 -26.65 12.84
N ASN A 2 -5.30 -25.90 11.77
CA ASN A 2 -5.79 -24.53 11.95
C ASN A 2 -6.59 -24.09 10.73
N ARG A 3 -7.85 -23.79 10.99
CA ARG A 3 -8.90 -23.52 10.01
C ARG A 3 -8.75 -22.09 9.52
N GLY A 4 -9.10 -21.87 8.26
CA GLY A 4 -9.38 -20.53 7.78
C GLY A 4 -10.43 -19.86 8.67
N CYS A 5 -10.05 -18.77 9.31
CA CYS A 5 -11.01 -17.83 9.85
C CYS A 5 -10.52 -16.42 9.52
N LEU A 6 -11.09 -15.88 8.46
CA LEU A 6 -11.41 -14.45 8.44
C LEU A 6 -12.02 -14.09 9.80
N SER A 7 -11.60 -12.95 10.36
CA SER A 7 -12.15 -12.44 11.61
C SER A 7 -13.67 -12.40 11.53
N PRO A 8 -14.41 -12.67 12.62
CA PRO A 8 -15.86 -12.52 12.65
C PRO A 8 -16.32 -11.18 12.05
N ALA A 9 -15.59 -10.09 12.29
CA ALA A 9 -15.87 -8.78 11.70
C ALA A 9 -15.77 -8.79 10.16
N SER A 10 -14.71 -9.38 9.60
CA SER A 10 -14.51 -9.50 8.15
C SER A 10 -15.57 -10.41 7.50
N ARG A 11 -15.96 -11.49 8.17
CA ARG A 11 -17.03 -12.39 7.69
C ARG A 11 -18.39 -11.71 7.69
N ILE A 12 -18.69 -10.93 8.73
CA ILE A 12 -19.95 -10.20 8.84
C ILE A 12 -20.05 -9.13 7.76
N ARG A 13 -18.97 -8.38 7.47
CA ARG A 13 -18.98 -7.38 6.39
C ARG A 13 -19.19 -7.98 5.01
N ILE A 14 -18.47 -9.05 4.67
CA ILE A 14 -18.63 -9.76 3.38
C ILE A 14 -20.04 -10.34 3.24
N ALA A 15 -20.59 -10.94 4.31
CA ALA A 15 -21.95 -11.48 4.28
C ALA A 15 -23.02 -10.39 4.20
N ALA A 16 -22.77 -9.21 4.77
CA ALA A 16 -23.64 -8.05 4.65
C ALA A 16 -23.64 -7.49 3.23
N ASP A 17 -22.50 -7.47 2.54
CA ASP A 17 -22.41 -7.08 1.13
C ASP A 17 -23.20 -8.00 0.20
N VAL A 18 -23.16 -9.32 0.42
CA VAL A 18 -23.91 -10.29 -0.39
C VAL A 18 -25.44 -10.13 -0.25
N HIS A 19 -25.93 -9.62 0.90
CA HIS A 19 -27.35 -9.36 1.11
C HIS A 19 -27.80 -7.94 0.73
N ARG A 20 -26.88 -7.03 0.36
CA ARG A 20 -27.17 -5.61 0.15
C ARG A 20 -27.55 -5.21 -1.28
N HIS A 21 -27.68 -6.17 -2.20
CA HIS A 21 -28.13 -5.88 -3.57
C HIS A 21 -29.62 -5.49 -3.68
N SER A 22 -30.34 -5.35 -2.57
CA SER A 22 -31.70 -4.82 -2.54
C SER A 22 -31.88 -3.84 -1.38
N THR A 23 -32.24 -2.62 -1.74
CA THR A 23 -32.79 -1.51 -0.93
C THR A 23 -31.81 -0.43 -0.43
N SER A 24 -32.11 0.79 -0.94
CA SER A 24 -31.74 2.17 -0.56
C SER A 24 -30.37 2.74 -0.95
N ASP A 25 -30.40 3.54 -2.01
CA ASP A 25 -29.45 4.58 -2.42
C ASP A 25 -29.39 5.76 -1.41
N ASP A 26 -28.81 5.57 -0.22
CA ASP A 26 -28.30 6.70 0.60
C ASP A 26 -27.26 6.26 1.64
N ASP A 27 -26.17 5.63 1.21
CA ASP A 27 -24.92 5.60 1.98
C ASP A 27 -23.86 6.35 1.19
N SER A 28 -24.00 7.68 1.17
CA SER A 28 -22.98 8.58 0.64
C SER A 28 -21.78 8.72 1.59
N GLY A 29 -21.55 7.76 2.49
CA GLY A 29 -20.29 7.65 3.19
C GLY A 29 -19.21 7.34 2.16
N CYS A 30 -18.31 8.30 1.89
CA CYS A 30 -17.18 8.02 1.03
C CYS A 30 -16.44 6.84 1.65
N VAL A 31 -16.36 5.70 0.96
CA VAL A 31 -15.59 4.54 1.42
C VAL A 31 -14.10 4.89 1.67
N LEU A 32 -13.65 6.03 1.13
CA LEU A 32 -12.35 6.64 1.39
C LEU A 32 -12.23 7.37 2.75
N GLU A 33 -13.32 7.86 3.35
CA GLU A 33 -13.27 8.69 4.57
C GLU A 33 -12.85 7.91 5.82
N GLU A 34 -12.86 6.57 5.79
CA GLU A 34 -12.40 5.75 6.92
C GLU A 34 -10.88 5.57 6.97
N TYR A 35 -10.15 5.74 5.85
CA TYR A 35 -8.71 5.51 5.77
C TYR A 35 -7.92 6.83 5.72
N SER A 36 -6.87 6.92 6.54
CA SER A 36 -5.89 8.02 6.50
C SER A 36 -5.01 8.02 5.24
N TRP A 37 -4.97 6.89 4.53
CA TRP A 37 -4.24 6.73 3.29
C TRP A 37 -4.80 5.56 2.49
N VAL A 38 -4.89 5.74 1.17
CA VAL A 38 -5.15 4.67 0.20
C VAL A 38 -3.99 4.61 -0.80
N PRO A 39 -3.58 3.40 -1.26
CA PRO A 39 -2.58 3.28 -2.31
C PRO A 39 -3.00 3.99 -3.60
N SER A 40 -2.05 4.58 -4.31
CA SER A 40 -2.29 5.16 -5.64
C SER A 40 -2.64 4.07 -6.66
N GLY A 41 -3.49 4.41 -7.64
CA GLY A 41 -3.81 3.53 -8.77
C GLY A 41 -4.74 2.35 -8.46
N ILE A 42 -5.16 2.18 -7.21
CA ILE A 42 -6.19 1.19 -6.86
C ILE A 42 -7.59 1.70 -7.22
N LYS A 43 -8.45 0.81 -7.74
CA LYS A 43 -9.86 1.13 -7.96
C LYS A 43 -10.59 1.23 -6.61
N PRO A 44 -11.56 2.15 -6.43
CA PRO A 44 -12.29 2.31 -5.17
C PRO A 44 -12.84 0.99 -4.61
N ASP A 45 -13.47 0.17 -5.47
CA ASP A 45 -14.08 -1.11 -5.08
C ASP A 45 -13.07 -2.16 -4.57
N MET A 46 -11.76 -1.97 -4.84
CA MET A 46 -10.69 -2.87 -4.42
C MET A 46 -9.99 -2.44 -3.12
N VAL A 47 -10.28 -1.23 -2.61
CA VAL A 47 -9.59 -0.67 -1.43
C VAL A 47 -9.76 -1.58 -0.20
N HIS A 48 -10.98 -2.04 0.06
CA HIS A 48 -11.25 -2.96 1.17
C HIS A 48 -10.54 -4.30 1.00
N MET A 49 -10.52 -4.86 -0.20
CA MET A 49 -9.83 -6.13 -0.47
C MET A 49 -8.33 -6.01 -0.20
N TYR A 50 -7.73 -4.86 -0.55
CA TYR A 50 -6.32 -4.60 -0.27
C TYR A 50 -6.05 -4.58 1.24
N PHE A 51 -6.83 -3.82 2.00
CA PHE A 51 -6.64 -3.74 3.44
C PHE A 51 -7.00 -5.03 4.18
N ALA A 52 -7.93 -5.84 3.66
CA ALA A 52 -8.23 -7.17 4.20
C ALA A 52 -7.05 -8.15 4.12
N CYS A 53 -6.02 -7.85 3.29
CA CYS A 53 -4.78 -8.62 3.23
C CYS A 53 -3.78 -8.22 4.34
N LEU A 54 -4.02 -7.13 5.07
CA LEU A 54 -3.15 -6.67 6.15
C LEU A 54 -3.67 -7.15 7.52
N PRO A 55 -2.78 -7.29 8.51
CA PRO A 55 -3.20 -7.38 9.91
C PRO A 55 -4.04 -6.16 10.32
N GLU A 56 -5.10 -6.39 11.12
CA GLU A 56 -6.05 -5.35 11.53
C GLU A 56 -5.36 -4.13 12.18
N ASP A 57 -4.33 -4.38 13.01
CA ASP A 57 -3.55 -3.35 13.71
C ASP A 57 -2.64 -2.52 12.79
N LYS A 58 -2.55 -2.89 11.50
CA LYS A 58 -1.77 -2.20 10.47
C LYS A 58 -2.65 -1.54 9.40
N ILE A 59 -3.97 -1.68 9.50
CA ILE A 59 -4.90 -1.00 8.60
C ILE A 59 -4.96 0.48 9.00
N PRO A 60 -4.68 1.44 8.08
CA PRO A 60 -4.47 2.84 8.43
C PRO A 60 -5.79 3.61 8.53
N TYR A 61 -6.71 3.18 9.39
CA TYR A 61 -7.93 3.96 9.66
C TYR A 61 -7.58 5.32 10.29
N VAL A 62 -8.36 6.36 10.01
CA VAL A 62 -8.15 7.71 10.56
C VAL A 62 -8.09 7.66 12.09
N ASN A 63 -7.07 8.28 12.69
CA ASN A 63 -6.81 8.31 14.14
C ASN A 63 -6.52 6.95 14.80
N SER A 64 -6.22 5.90 14.03
CA SER A 64 -6.02 4.54 14.55
C SER A 64 -4.55 4.19 14.89
N VAL A 65 -4.36 3.03 15.50
CA VAL A 65 -3.01 2.45 15.71
C VAL A 65 -2.31 2.11 14.40
N GLY A 66 -3.07 1.73 13.36
CA GLY A 66 -2.54 1.41 12.04
C GLY A 66 -2.07 2.64 11.28
N GLU A 67 -2.74 3.79 11.45
CA GLU A 67 -2.25 5.07 10.94
C GLU A 67 -0.91 5.44 11.59
N LYS A 68 -0.83 5.36 12.93
CA LYS A 68 0.43 5.58 13.66
C LYS A 68 1.51 4.59 13.24
N TRP A 69 1.15 3.33 12.99
CA TRP A 69 2.06 2.32 12.48
C TRP A 69 2.60 2.70 11.10
N ARG A 70 1.72 3.10 10.18
CA ARG A 70 2.09 3.58 8.84
C ARG A 70 3.05 4.78 8.92
N THR A 71 2.76 5.77 9.75
CA THR A 71 3.65 6.95 9.92
C THR A 71 5.05 6.53 10.37
N ARG A 72 5.16 5.58 11.32
CA ARG A 72 6.46 5.03 11.73
C ARG A 72 7.16 4.29 10.59
N GLN A 73 6.42 3.52 9.78
CA GLN A 73 6.99 2.84 8.62
C GLN A 73 7.50 3.82 7.56
N LEU A 74 6.79 4.93 7.32
CA LEU A 74 7.24 5.97 6.38
C LEU A 74 8.52 6.64 6.88
N GLN A 75 8.60 6.98 8.17
CA GLN A 75 9.81 7.55 8.77
C GLN A 75 11.00 6.59 8.69
N TYR A 76 10.76 5.30 8.90
CA TYR A 76 11.80 4.28 8.81
C TYR A 76 12.29 4.08 7.37
N GLN A 77 11.37 4.08 6.39
CA GLN A 77 11.69 3.90 4.96
C GLN A 77 12.25 5.16 4.30
N LEU A 78 11.99 6.34 4.86
CA LEU A 78 12.43 7.64 4.34
C LEU A 78 13.19 8.41 5.43
N PRO A 79 14.41 7.96 5.80
CA PRO A 79 15.26 8.71 6.73
C PRO A 79 15.53 10.13 6.20
N PRO A 80 15.52 11.16 7.06
CA PRO A 80 15.71 12.54 6.63
C PRO A 80 17.09 12.81 6.00
N GLN A 81 18.11 12.02 6.35
CA GLN A 81 19.46 12.10 5.78
C GLN A 81 19.52 11.75 4.29
N ASP A 82 18.55 10.99 3.80
CA ASP A 82 18.50 10.58 2.39
C ASP A 82 17.94 11.69 1.49
N SER A 83 17.47 12.79 2.06
CA SER A 83 16.67 13.78 1.32
C SER A 83 16.96 15.23 1.68
N ASP A 84 17.60 15.51 2.81
CA ASP A 84 17.86 16.87 3.26
C ASP A 84 19.27 16.99 3.88
N PRO A 85 20.18 17.75 3.23
CA PRO A 85 21.56 17.94 3.65
C PRO A 85 21.73 18.36 5.11
N ARG A 86 20.74 19.05 5.69
CA ARG A 86 20.79 19.55 7.08
C ARG A 86 20.86 18.43 8.12
N TYR A 87 20.43 17.22 7.76
CA TYR A 87 20.48 16.05 8.63
C TYR A 87 21.71 15.18 8.39
N CYS A 88 22.51 15.47 7.36
CA CYS A 88 23.73 14.76 7.02
C CYS A 88 24.93 15.26 7.87
N GLY A 89 25.92 14.40 8.05
CA GLY A 89 27.17 14.79 8.71
C GLY A 89 28.16 15.36 7.70
N LYS A 90 28.53 16.64 7.84
CA LYS A 90 29.63 17.31 7.12
C LYS A 90 29.75 16.93 5.62
N LEU A 91 28.70 17.21 4.84
CA LEU A 91 28.80 17.16 3.39
C LEU A 91 29.64 18.33 2.88
N SER A 92 30.37 18.10 1.79
CA SER A 92 30.95 19.17 0.97
C SER A 92 29.86 19.88 0.16
N ALA A 93 30.16 21.07 -0.37
CA ALA A 93 29.22 21.83 -1.20
C ALA A 93 28.84 21.09 -2.51
N GLU A 94 29.76 20.26 -3.02
CA GLU A 94 29.52 19.40 -4.18
C GLU A 94 28.51 18.29 -3.83
N GLU A 95 28.76 17.54 -2.75
CA GLU A 95 27.85 16.47 -2.27
C GLU A 95 26.46 17.00 -1.89
N GLU A 96 26.36 18.21 -1.32
CA GLU A 96 25.08 18.86 -1.03
C GLU A 96 24.28 19.15 -2.31
N THR A 97 24.97 19.57 -3.36
CA THR A 97 24.37 19.84 -4.68
C THR A 97 23.90 18.54 -5.33
N GLU A 98 24.74 17.50 -5.30
CA GLU A 98 24.41 16.18 -5.83
C GLU A 98 23.21 15.56 -5.09
N LEU A 99 23.19 15.61 -3.75
CA LEU A 99 22.07 15.10 -2.95
C LEU A 99 20.76 15.81 -3.29
N THR A 100 20.81 17.13 -3.46
CA THR A 100 19.62 17.92 -3.82
C THR A 100 19.09 17.50 -5.19
N HIS A 101 19.97 17.29 -6.16
CA HIS A 101 19.59 16.86 -7.50
C HIS A 101 19.02 15.42 -7.49
N PHE A 102 19.73 14.50 -6.86
CA PHE A 102 19.32 13.10 -6.71
C PHE A 102 17.95 12.99 -6.04
N GLU A 103 17.72 13.72 -4.96
CA GLU A 103 16.46 13.68 -4.24
C GLU A 103 15.29 14.20 -5.08
N ALA A 104 15.52 15.25 -5.88
CA ALA A 104 14.50 15.79 -6.77
C ALA A 104 14.09 14.77 -7.85
N GLU A 105 15.06 14.11 -8.48
CA GLU A 105 14.80 13.07 -9.48
C GLU A 105 14.15 11.84 -8.85
N ARG A 106 14.69 11.34 -7.74
CA ARG A 106 14.13 10.18 -7.01
C ARG A 106 12.69 10.43 -6.56
N LYS A 107 12.35 11.62 -6.05
CA LYS A 107 10.98 11.98 -5.67
C LYS A 107 10.04 11.99 -6.85
N LYS A 108 10.49 12.52 -7.99
CA LYS A 108 9.70 12.61 -9.21
C LYS A 108 9.50 11.24 -9.87
N ASP A 109 10.57 10.45 -9.91
CA ASP A 109 10.66 9.30 -10.80
C ASP A 109 10.76 7.94 -10.12
N CYS A 110 10.91 7.86 -8.79
CA CYS A 110 11.07 6.57 -8.11
C CYS A 110 10.15 6.42 -6.89
N LEU A 111 9.85 7.50 -6.19
CA LEU A 111 9.11 7.45 -4.93
C LEU A 111 7.63 7.08 -5.16
N GLY A 112 7.17 6.02 -4.52
CA GLY A 112 5.74 5.66 -4.49
C GLY A 112 5.19 5.02 -5.77
N ARG A 113 6.03 4.50 -6.67
CA ARG A 113 5.63 3.88 -7.96
C ARG A 113 5.07 2.45 -7.87
N GLY A 114 4.46 2.07 -6.75
CA GLY A 114 3.81 0.78 -6.60
C GLY A 114 2.42 0.79 -7.25
N VAL A 115 2.16 -0.12 -8.20
CA VAL A 115 0.84 -0.33 -8.79
C VAL A 115 0.20 -1.58 -8.21
N ILE A 116 -1.07 -1.45 -7.86
CA ILE A 116 -1.85 -2.54 -7.30
C ILE A 116 -2.53 -3.33 -8.41
N LYS A 117 -2.27 -4.63 -8.49
CA LYS A 117 -2.91 -5.54 -9.44
C LYS A 117 -3.59 -6.71 -8.74
N GLN A 118 -4.82 -7.00 -9.19
CA GLN A 118 -5.48 -8.25 -8.83
C GLN A 118 -4.84 -9.37 -9.64
N LEU A 119 -4.45 -10.44 -8.96
CA LEU A 119 -3.97 -11.61 -9.67
C LEU A 119 -5.16 -12.35 -10.30
N PRO A 120 -5.15 -12.59 -11.63
CA PRO A 120 -6.10 -13.53 -12.22
C PRO A 120 -5.86 -14.91 -11.60
N TYR A 121 -6.96 -15.65 -11.38
CA TYR A 121 -6.89 -17.02 -10.90
C TYR A 121 -6.13 -17.87 -11.92
N ASP A 122 -4.86 -18.19 -11.64
CA ASP A 122 -4.10 -19.16 -12.42
C ASP A 122 -3.86 -20.41 -11.57
N SER A 123 -4.48 -21.50 -12.01
CA SER A 123 -4.33 -22.85 -11.46
C SER A 123 -2.89 -23.41 -11.57
N LYS A 124 -2.01 -22.75 -12.34
CA LYS A 124 -0.61 -23.15 -12.49
C LYS A 124 0.25 -22.51 -11.39
N ARG A 125 0.73 -23.36 -10.48
CA ARG A 125 1.60 -23.00 -9.36
C ARG A 125 2.77 -22.14 -9.83
N ARG A 126 2.81 -20.87 -9.41
CA ARG A 126 4.03 -20.07 -9.46
C ARG A 126 5.03 -20.63 -8.46
N HIS A 127 6.31 -20.64 -8.83
CA HIS A 127 7.43 -21.21 -8.06
C HIS A 127 7.79 -20.42 -6.79
N CYS A 128 6.89 -19.59 -6.26
CA CYS A 128 7.05 -19.03 -4.93
C CYS A 128 6.60 -20.06 -3.89
N HIS A 129 7.37 -20.23 -2.82
CA HIS A 129 7.16 -21.26 -1.80
C HIS A 129 5.86 -21.08 -0.96
N GLN A 130 5.00 -20.13 -1.33
CA GLN A 130 3.72 -19.86 -0.69
C GLN A 130 2.60 -19.94 -1.72
N SER A 131 1.65 -20.84 -1.45
CA SER A 131 0.41 -20.93 -2.21
C SER A 131 -0.38 -19.63 -2.04
N VAL A 132 -0.39 -18.81 -3.09
CA VAL A 132 -1.23 -17.63 -3.19
C VAL A 132 -2.67 -18.12 -3.35
N LYS A 133 -3.58 -17.74 -2.44
CA LYS A 133 -5.00 -18.11 -2.55
C LYS A 133 -5.67 -17.27 -3.66
N THR A 134 -6.88 -17.66 -4.05
CA THR A 134 -7.76 -16.79 -4.83
C THR A 134 -7.97 -15.47 -4.08
N GLU A 135 -8.00 -14.33 -4.78
CA GLU A 135 -8.21 -12.95 -4.25
C GLU A 135 -7.00 -12.19 -3.68
N HIS A 136 -5.77 -12.68 -3.89
CA HIS A 136 -4.60 -11.91 -3.47
C HIS A 136 -4.35 -10.70 -4.37
N ILE A 137 -4.12 -9.57 -3.71
CA ILE A 137 -3.66 -8.34 -4.33
C ILE A 137 -2.14 -8.26 -4.19
N ILE A 138 -1.45 -7.94 -5.28
CA ILE A 138 0.00 -7.71 -5.28
C ILE A 138 0.30 -6.25 -5.57
N VAL A 139 1.42 -5.79 -5.02
CA VAL A 139 2.03 -4.50 -5.35
C VAL A 139 3.19 -4.81 -6.30
N GLU A 140 3.05 -4.40 -7.55
CA GLU A 140 4.14 -4.46 -8.53
C GLU A 140 4.84 -3.10 -8.57
N ASN A 141 6.16 -3.09 -8.72
CA ASN A 141 6.85 -1.85 -9.06
C ASN A 141 6.89 -1.70 -10.57
N GLU A 142 6.36 -0.60 -11.10
CA GLU A 142 6.53 -0.28 -12.51
C GLU A 142 7.88 0.42 -12.69
N PHE A 143 8.93 -0.37 -12.87
CA PHE A 143 10.19 0.14 -13.41
C PHE A 143 10.05 0.21 -14.93
N SER A 144 10.28 1.39 -15.51
CA SER A 144 10.43 1.49 -16.96
C SER A 144 11.79 0.90 -17.35
N ASN A 145 11.91 0.29 -18.54
CA ASN A 145 13.20 -0.26 -18.99
C ASN A 145 14.31 0.80 -19.09
N SER A 146 13.96 2.09 -19.15
CA SER A 146 14.89 3.23 -19.06
C SER A 146 15.44 3.47 -17.65
N ASP A 147 14.76 3.01 -16.60
CA ASP A 147 15.20 3.18 -15.20
C ASP A 147 16.28 2.15 -14.78
N MET A 148 16.56 1.16 -15.64
CA MET A 148 17.54 0.08 -15.38
C MET A 148 18.90 0.30 -16.05
N THR A 149 19.06 1.39 -16.82
CA THR A 149 20.34 1.75 -17.46
C THR A 149 20.85 3.07 -16.90
N HIS A 150 21.76 2.97 -15.94
CA HIS A 150 22.77 3.98 -15.66
C HIS A 150 24.09 3.30 -15.25
#